data_AF-A0A948BM57-F1
#
_entry.id   AF-A0A948BM57-F1
#
_cell.length_a   1.000
_cell.length_b   1.000
_cell.length_c   1.000
_cell.angle_alpha   90.00
_cell.angle_beta   90.00
_cell.angle_gamma   90.00
#
_symmetry.space_group_name_H-M   'P 1'
#
loop_
_entity.id
_entity.type
_entity.pdbx_description
1 polymer ?
#
loop_
_entity_poly.entity_id
_entity_poly.type
_entity_poly.pdbx_seq_one_letter_code
_entity_poly.pdbx_strand_id
1 'polypeptide(L)'
;MFGSARTRFAIFCCLLVVLQTLVFVGKNQGNYVIVVLAVVPGLALGLVAHDFCVYTSRFERHCLVDFNRVQAAFVMFFVYLIGYILLFFVVVNYPLVWLDKLFQIGEVTSEYAYYSVNLVILLAVVSWFVWLKKGLNRSAGA
;
A
#
# COMPACT_ATOMS: atom_id res chain seq x y z
N MET A 1 22.96 10.72 -5.40
CA MET A 1 22.92 9.26 -5.10
C MET A 1 21.58 8.91 -4.48
N PHE A 2 20.53 8.70 -5.27
CA PHE A 2 19.22 8.30 -4.73
C PHE A 2 19.06 6.79 -4.90
N GLY A 3 18.87 6.10 -3.77
CA GLY A 3 18.93 4.65 -3.60
C GLY A 3 18.06 3.81 -4.55
N SER A 4 18.16 2.48 -4.39
CA SER A 4 17.48 1.46 -5.20
C SER A 4 15.99 1.75 -5.40
N ALA A 5 15.38 1.23 -6.48
CA ALA A 5 13.94 1.38 -6.74
C ALA A 5 13.07 0.97 -5.53
N ARG A 6 13.51 -0.06 -4.80
CA ARG A 6 12.92 -0.52 -3.55
C ARG A 6 12.93 0.57 -2.47
N THR A 7 14.06 1.25 -2.28
CA THR A 7 14.18 2.34 -1.31
C THR A 7 13.27 3.52 -1.65
N ARG A 8 13.16 3.89 -2.94
CA ARG A 8 12.28 4.98 -3.37
C ARG A 8 10.81 4.66 -3.14
N PHE A 9 10.41 3.41 -3.41
CA PHE A 9 9.05 2.94 -3.14
C PHE A 9 8.75 2.88 -1.63
N ALA A 10 9.73 2.44 -0.83
CA ALA A 10 9.63 2.45 0.63
C ALA A 10 9.40 3.86 1.19
N ILE A 11 10.18 4.83 0.73
CA ILE A 11 10.03 6.24 1.11
C ILE A 11 8.66 6.78 0.66
N PHE A 12 8.23 6.47 -0.57
CA PHE A 12 6.91 6.90 -1.06
C PHE A 12 5.76 6.39 -0.19
N CYS A 13 5.72 5.09 0.11
CA CYS A 13 4.70 4.52 0.99
C CYS A 13 4.77 5.10 2.40
N CYS A 14 5.97 5.31 2.94
CA CYS A 14 6.16 5.97 4.23
C CYS A 14 5.56 7.37 4.23
N LEU A 15 5.84 8.19 3.21
CA LEU A 15 5.28 9.54 3.10
C LEU A 15 3.75 9.52 3.05
N LEU A 16 3.16 8.58 2.31
CA LEU A 16 1.69 8.44 2.25
C LEU A 16 1.10 8.05 3.61
N VAL A 17 1.70 7.09 4.32
CA VAL A 17 1.24 6.66 5.65
C VAL A 17 1.39 7.79 6.67
N VAL A 18 2.51 8.51 6.66
CA VAL A 18 2.73 9.66 7.53
C VAL A 18 1.71 10.76 7.25
N LEU A 19 1.47 11.10 5.99
CA LEU A 19 0.50 12.12 5.59
C LEU A 19 -0.93 11.72 5.97
N GLN A 20 -1.31 10.46 5.76
CA GLN A 20 -2.60 9.93 6.20
C GLN A 20 -2.75 10.03 7.73
N THR A 21 -1.71 9.64 8.47
CA THR A 21 -1.71 9.69 9.94
C THR A 21 -1.80 11.12 10.43
N LEU A 22 -1.13 12.07 9.77
CA LEU A 22 -1.20 13.48 10.09
C LEU A 22 -2.60 14.06 9.84
N VAL A 23 -3.25 13.68 8.73
CA VAL A 23 -4.65 14.07 8.46
C VAL A 23 -5.60 13.48 9.51
N PHE A 24 -5.40 12.21 9.90
CA PHE A 24 -6.20 11.56 10.93
C PHE A 24 -6.06 12.26 12.28
N VAL A 25 -4.82 12.50 12.72
CA VAL A 25 -4.53 13.19 13.98
C VAL A 25 -5.10 14.61 13.99
N GLY A 26 -4.92 15.35 12.89
CA GLY A 26 -5.44 16.72 12.76
C GLY A 26 -6.96 16.81 12.81
N LYS A 27 -7.68 15.81 12.28
CA LYS A 27 -9.15 15.76 12.32
C LYS A 27 -9.71 15.28 13.66
N ASN A 28 -9.04 14.35 14.33
CA ASN A 28 -9.55 13.70 15.54
C ASN A 28 -8.92 14.19 16.84
N GLN A 29 -8.18 15.31 16.80
CA GLN A 29 -7.43 15.85 17.95
C GLN A 29 -6.52 14.81 18.63
N GLY A 30 -5.95 13.91 17.81
CA GLY A 30 -5.08 12.85 18.29
C GLY A 30 -3.70 13.37 18.73
N ASN A 31 -2.87 12.49 19.26
CA ASN A 31 -1.52 12.85 19.64
C ASN A 31 -0.54 12.67 18.46
N TYR A 32 0.23 13.73 18.16
CA TYR A 32 1.20 13.76 17.06
C TYR A 32 2.35 12.76 17.20
N VAL A 33 2.58 12.20 18.40
CA VAL A 33 3.55 11.11 18.59
C VAL A 33 3.22 9.91 17.69
N ILE A 34 1.94 9.64 17.42
CA ILE A 34 1.51 8.57 16.50
C ILE A 34 2.06 8.80 15.07
N VAL A 35 2.21 10.05 14.63
CA VAL A 35 2.78 10.38 13.31
C VAL A 35 4.24 9.95 13.23
N VAL A 36 5.01 10.16 14.30
CA VAL A 36 6.41 9.72 14.39
C VAL A 36 6.48 8.20 14.43
N LEU A 37 5.61 7.56 15.19
CA LEU A 37 5.53 6.10 15.27
C LEU A 37 5.09 5.46 13.95
N ALA A 38 4.33 6.17 13.12
CA ALA A 38 3.89 5.69 11.81
C ALA A 38 5.01 5.61 10.75
N VAL A 39 6.18 6.22 11.00
CA VAL A 39 7.33 6.15 10.08
C VAL A 39 7.83 4.71 9.91
N VAL A 40 7.98 3.97 11.02
CA VAL A 40 8.48 2.59 11.00
C VAL A 40 7.54 1.65 10.22
N PRO A 41 6.23 1.55 10.53
CA PRO A 41 5.31 0.73 9.76
C PRO A 41 5.13 1.24 8.33
N GLY A 42 5.23 2.56 8.08
CA GLY A 42 5.19 3.13 6.73
C GLY A 42 6.35 2.68 5.84
N LEU A 43 7.58 2.67 6.38
CA LEU A 43 8.74 2.12 5.69
C LEU A 43 8.62 0.61 5.48
N ALA A 44 8.18 -0.12 6.51
CA ALA A 44 7.95 -1.56 6.42
C ALA A 44 6.92 -1.89 5.34
N LEU A 45 5.81 -1.15 5.28
CA LEU A 45 4.78 -1.31 4.25
C LEU A 45 5.39 -1.19 2.87
N GLY A 46 6.18 -0.15 2.60
CA GLY A 46 6.73 0.04 1.26
C GLY A 46 7.79 -1.00 0.88
N LEU A 47 8.56 -1.53 1.83
CA LEU A 47 9.46 -2.66 1.56
C LEU A 47 8.68 -3.92 1.19
N VAL A 48 7.67 -4.28 1.97
CA VAL A 48 6.86 -5.49 1.75
C VAL A 48 5.98 -5.33 0.51
N ALA A 49 5.42 -4.14 0.27
CA ALA A 49 4.63 -3.83 -0.91
C ALA A 49 5.47 -3.89 -2.20
N HIS A 50 6.74 -3.46 -2.15
CA HIS A 50 7.64 -3.67 -3.28
C HIS A 50 7.81 -5.17 -3.59
N ASP A 51 8.04 -5.98 -2.56
CA ASP A 51 8.23 -7.42 -2.73
C ASP A 51 6.92 -8.07 -3.22
N PHE A 52 5.77 -7.64 -2.72
CA PHE A 52 4.46 -8.04 -3.22
C PHE A 52 4.28 -7.73 -4.72
N CYS A 53 4.65 -6.53 -5.18
CA CYS A 53 4.65 -6.16 -6.60
C CYS A 53 5.54 -7.08 -7.45
N VAL A 54 6.72 -7.46 -6.93
CA VAL A 54 7.60 -8.41 -7.61
C VAL A 54 6.94 -9.78 -7.73
N TYR A 55 6.29 -10.28 -6.67
CA TYR A 55 5.57 -11.56 -6.73
C TYR A 55 4.35 -11.51 -7.64
N THR A 56 3.56 -10.44 -7.60
CA THR A 56 2.41 -10.27 -8.52
C THR A 56 2.85 -10.22 -9.97
N SER A 57 4.00 -9.63 -10.28
CA SER A 57 4.52 -9.63 -11.67
C SER A 57 4.76 -11.02 -12.26
N ARG A 58 4.96 -12.03 -11.41
CA ARG A 58 5.04 -13.44 -11.84
C ARG A 58 3.64 -14.02 -12.06
N PHE A 59 2.70 -13.72 -11.16
CA PHE A 59 1.29 -14.13 -11.27
C PHE A 59 0.60 -13.54 -12.50
N GLU A 60 0.92 -12.29 -12.86
CA GLU A 60 0.41 -11.63 -14.07
C GLU A 60 0.63 -12.46 -15.34
N ARG A 61 1.79 -13.11 -15.46
CA ARG A 61 2.11 -13.94 -16.63
C ARG A 61 1.19 -15.14 -16.71
N HIS A 62 0.85 -15.72 -15.56
CA HIS A 62 -0.08 -16.85 -15.48
C HIS A 62 -1.50 -16.43 -15.84
N CYS A 63 -1.98 -15.29 -15.31
CA CYS A 63 -3.31 -14.77 -15.65
C CYS A 63 -3.49 -14.49 -17.16
N LEU A 64 -2.44 -14.07 -17.86
CA LEU A 64 -2.51 -13.80 -19.30
C LEU A 64 -2.50 -15.07 -20.17
N VAL A 65 -2.19 -16.24 -19.60
CA VAL A 65 -2.29 -17.52 -20.30
C VAL A 65 -3.74 -18.01 -20.31
N ASP A 66 -4.42 -17.90 -19.17
CA ASP A 66 -5.74 -18.50 -18.97
C ASP A 66 -6.90 -17.53 -19.24
N PHE A 67 -6.67 -16.22 -19.15
CA PHE A 67 -7.72 -15.20 -19.28
C PHE A 67 -7.48 -14.25 -20.44
N ASN A 68 -8.57 -13.74 -21.01
CA ASN A 68 -8.47 -12.61 -21.93
C ASN A 68 -7.96 -11.36 -21.18
N ARG A 69 -7.43 -10.40 -21.92
CA ARG A 69 -6.77 -9.22 -21.34
C ARG A 69 -7.65 -8.43 -20.38
N VAL A 70 -8.94 -8.29 -20.69
CA VAL A 70 -9.90 -7.53 -19.86
C VAL A 70 -10.19 -8.27 -18.55
N GLN A 71 -10.40 -9.59 -18.62
CA GLN A 71 -10.57 -10.44 -17.44
C GLN A 71 -9.31 -10.46 -16.58
N ALA A 72 -8.12 -10.61 -17.18
CA ALA A 72 -6.87 -10.53 -16.46
C ALA A 72 -6.70 -9.17 -15.76
N ALA A 73 -7.06 -8.06 -16.43
CA ALA A 73 -7.05 -6.73 -15.83
C ALA A 73 -7.97 -6.64 -14.61
N PHE A 74 -9.18 -7.18 -14.73
CA PHE A 74 -10.14 -7.21 -13.64
C PHE A 74 -9.62 -8.03 -12.46
N VAL A 75 -9.15 -9.25 -12.69
CA VAL A 75 -8.57 -10.11 -11.64
C VAL A 75 -7.39 -9.44 -10.95
N MET A 76 -6.46 -8.86 -11.72
CA MET A 76 -5.28 -8.18 -11.16
C MET A 76 -5.66 -6.98 -10.28
N PHE A 77 -6.72 -6.24 -10.61
CA PHE A 77 -7.21 -5.17 -9.75
C PHE A 77 -7.62 -5.70 -8.36
N PHE A 78 -8.35 -6.81 -8.29
CA PHE A 78 -8.73 -7.42 -7.01
C PHE A 78 -7.52 -7.99 -6.26
N VAL A 79 -6.57 -8.60 -6.96
CA VAL A 79 -5.33 -9.09 -6.34
C VAL A 79 -4.57 -7.94 -5.67
N TYR A 80 -4.41 -6.80 -6.36
CA TYR A 80 -3.80 -5.61 -5.76
C TYR A 80 -4.64 -5.07 -4.61
N LEU A 81 -5.96 -4.93 -4.77
CA LEU A 81 -6.84 -4.39 -3.73
C LEU A 81 -6.77 -5.24 -2.46
N ILE A 82 -7.03 -6.54 -2.56
CA ILE A 82 -7.00 -7.47 -1.42
C ILE A 82 -5.60 -7.53 -0.83
N GLY A 83 -4.57 -7.62 -1.67
CA GLY A 83 -3.17 -7.65 -1.24
C GLY A 83 -2.79 -6.41 -0.42
N TYR A 84 -3.13 -5.21 -0.90
CA TYR A 84 -2.86 -3.97 -0.18
C TYR A 84 -3.71 -3.80 1.08
N ILE A 85 -4.96 -4.28 1.09
CA ILE A 85 -5.78 -4.33 2.33
C ILE A 85 -5.06 -5.17 3.39
N LEU A 86 -4.66 -6.40 3.04
CA LEU A 86 -4.00 -7.31 3.97
C LEU A 86 -2.65 -6.75 4.44
N LEU A 87 -1.84 -6.24 3.52
CA LEU A 87 -0.55 -5.63 3.85
C LEU A 87 -0.72 -4.43 4.78
N PHE A 88 -1.66 -3.54 4.51
CA PHE A 88 -1.90 -2.39 5.38
C PHE A 88 -2.35 -2.83 6.77
N PHE A 89 -3.30 -3.77 6.86
CA PHE A 89 -3.78 -4.24 8.15
C PHE A 89 -2.67 -4.88 8.98
N VAL A 90 -1.86 -5.75 8.38
CA VAL A 90 -0.81 -6.50 9.08
C VAL A 90 0.41 -5.64 9.39
N VAL A 91 0.83 -4.78 8.46
CA VAL A 91 2.10 -4.06 8.56
C VAL A 91 1.95 -2.67 9.15
N VAL A 92 0.78 -2.04 9.02
CA VAL A 92 0.55 -0.66 9.48
C VAL A 92 -0.46 -0.62 10.61
N ASN A 93 -1.69 -1.07 10.38
CA ASN A 93 -2.76 -0.91 11.36
C ASN A 93 -2.47 -1.68 12.65
N TYR A 94 -2.14 -2.97 12.54
CA TYR A 94 -1.89 -3.81 13.71
C TYR A 94 -0.69 -3.31 14.56
N PRO A 95 0.48 -2.99 13.96
CA PRO A 95 1.60 -2.43 14.72
C PRO A 95 1.28 -1.05 15.32
N LEU A 96 0.55 -0.19 14.63
CA LEU A 96 0.16 1.12 15.18
C LEU A 96 -0.77 0.99 16.38
N VAL A 97 -1.79 0.14 16.29
CA VAL A 97 -2.70 -0.14 17.42
C VAL A 97 -1.94 -0.76 18.60
N TRP A 98 -0.97 -1.64 18.32
CA TRP A 98 -0.13 -2.22 19.36
C TRP A 98 0.79 -1.18 20.03
N LEU A 99 1.44 -0.31 19.25
CA LEU A 99 2.28 0.77 19.77
C LEU A 99 1.46 1.79 20.58
N ASP A 100 0.27 2.14 20.11
CA ASP A 100 -0.63 3.03 20.86
C ASP A 100 -0.97 2.47 22.24
N LYS A 101 -1.31 1.17 22.32
CA LYS A 101 -1.56 0.48 23.59
C LYS A 101 -0.32 0.44 24.50
N LEU A 102 0.87 0.28 23.92
CA LEU A 102 2.12 0.20 24.68
C LEU A 102 2.49 1.55 25.31
N PHE A 103 2.25 2.65 24.59
CA PHE A 103 2.66 3.99 25.01
C PHE A 103 1.52 4.85 25.58
N GLN A 104 0.28 4.33 25.59
CA GLN A 104 -0.93 5.01 26.09
C GLN A 104 -1.15 6.39 25.44
N ILE A 105 -0.91 6.47 24.13
CA ILE A 105 -0.79 7.75 23.41
C ILE A 105 -2.16 8.36 23.08
N GLY A 106 -3.21 7.54 23.08
CA GLY A 106 -4.60 7.92 22.90
C GLY A 106 -5.21 7.08 21.78
N GLU A 107 -6.43 6.57 22.00
CA GLU A 107 -7.02 5.49 21.19
C GLU A 107 -6.86 5.72 19.68
N VAL A 108 -5.93 4.99 19.07
CA VAL A 108 -5.97 4.72 17.63
C VAL A 108 -7.18 3.81 17.43
N THR A 109 -8.33 4.44 17.23
CA THR A 109 -9.61 3.74 17.09
C THR A 109 -9.67 2.97 15.77
N SER A 110 -10.67 2.10 15.66
CA SER A 110 -11.06 1.46 14.39
C SER A 110 -11.28 2.45 13.25
N GLU A 111 -11.43 3.74 13.55
CA GLU A 111 -11.58 4.79 12.56
C GLU A 111 -10.32 5.00 11.71
N TYR A 112 -9.13 4.80 12.27
CA TYR A 112 -7.88 4.88 11.50
C TYR A 112 -7.89 3.90 10.31
N ALA A 113 -8.49 2.72 10.49
CA ALA A 113 -8.64 1.74 9.42
C ALA A 113 -9.53 2.27 8.27
N TYR A 114 -10.60 3.01 8.56
CA TYR A 114 -11.43 3.62 7.51
C TYR A 114 -10.67 4.66 6.70
N TYR A 115 -9.83 5.48 7.35
CA TYR A 115 -8.97 6.44 6.64
C TYR A 115 -7.96 5.74 5.72
N SER A 116 -7.53 4.53 6.08
CA SER A 116 -6.56 3.76 5.30
C SER A 116 -7.09 3.14 4.03
N VAL A 117 -8.41 2.92 3.95
CA VAL A 117 -9.05 2.36 2.76
C VAL A 117 -8.76 3.22 1.53
N ASN A 118 -8.76 4.56 1.68
CA ASN A 118 -8.46 5.47 0.58
C ASN A 118 -7.02 5.30 0.06
N LEU A 119 -6.05 5.16 0.97
CA LEU A 119 -4.65 4.93 0.62
C LEU A 119 -4.47 3.58 -0.07
N VAL A 120 -5.14 2.55 0.44
CA VAL A 120 -5.12 1.19 -0.13
C VAL A 120 -5.72 1.17 -1.54
N ILE A 121 -6.87 1.82 -1.75
CA ILE A 121 -7.48 1.97 -3.07
C ILE A 121 -6.52 2.72 -4.02
N LEU A 122 -5.91 3.81 -3.56
CA LEU A 122 -4.96 4.58 -4.36
C LEU A 122 -3.78 3.70 -4.80
N LEU A 123 -3.17 2.94 -3.87
CA LEU A 123 -2.06 2.04 -4.18
C LEU A 123 -2.47 0.93 -5.16
N ALA A 124 -3.66 0.37 -4.99
CA ALA A 124 -4.21 -0.65 -5.88
C ALA A 124 -4.43 -0.10 -7.29
N VAL A 125 -5.06 1.06 -7.42
CA VAL A 125 -5.31 1.74 -8.71
C VAL A 125 -4.01 2.09 -9.41
N VAL A 126 -3.03 2.67 -8.69
CA VAL A 126 -1.73 3.03 -9.26
C VAL A 126 -1.00 1.78 -9.76
N SER A 127 -0.97 0.71 -8.97
CA SER A 127 -0.30 -0.54 -9.35
C SER A 127 -0.97 -1.19 -10.56
N TRP A 128 -2.30 -1.20 -10.57
CA TRP A 128 -3.11 -1.69 -11.67
C TRP A 128 -2.90 -0.88 -12.97
N PHE A 129 -2.84 0.44 -12.88
CA PHE A 129 -2.60 1.31 -14.03
C PHE A 129 -1.18 1.12 -14.61
N VAL A 130 -0.18 0.99 -13.73
CA VAL A 130 1.20 0.67 -14.14
C VAL A 130 1.24 -0.66 -14.89
N TRP A 131 0.51 -1.67 -14.43
CA TRP A 131 0.39 -2.95 -15.12
C TRP A 131 -0.27 -2.82 -16.49
N LEU A 132 -1.42 -2.14 -16.57
CA LEU A 132 -2.14 -1.92 -17.83
C LEU A 132 -1.25 -1.24 -18.89
N LYS A 133 -0.51 -0.21 -18.47
CA LYS A 133 0.44 0.52 -19.33
C LYS A 133 1.55 -0.39 -19.86
N LYS A 134 2.13 -1.25 -19.00
CA LYS A 134 3.14 -2.24 -19.44
C LYS A 134 2.57 -3.22 -20.46
N GLY A 135 1.32 -3.65 -20.29
CA GLY A 135 0.64 -4.51 -21.25
C GLY A 135 0.38 -3.83 -22.60
N LEU A 136 0.05 -2.53 -22.63
CA LEU A 136 -0.19 -1.77 -23.87
C LEU A 136 1.07 -1.65 -24.71
N ASN A 137 2.20 -1.32 -24.07
CA ASN A 137 3.47 -1.17 -24.75
C ASN A 137 3.98 -2.49 -25.37
N ARG A 138 3.61 -3.65 -24.81
CA ARG A 138 3.97 -4.96 -25.38
C ARG A 138 3.13 -5.34 -26.60
N SER A 139 1.89 -4.86 -26.69
CA SER A 139 1.01 -5.11 -27.83
C SER A 139 1.26 -4.18 -29.02
N ALA A 140 1.90 -3.03 -28.80
CA ALA A 140 2.22 -2.06 -29.86
C ALA A 140 3.59 -2.29 -30.52
N GLY A 141 4.40 -3.22 -29.99
CA GLY A 141 5.73 -3.58 -30.51
C GLY A 141 5.79 -4.98 -31.14
N ALA A 142 4.64 -5.61 -31.36
CA ALA A 142 4.47 -6.86 -32.10
C ALA A 142 3.65 -6.57 -33.36
#